data_AF-A0A9X2CL07-F1
#
_entry.id   AF-A0A9X2CL07-F1
#
_cell.length_a   1.000
_cell.length_b   1.000
_cell.length_c   1.000
_cell.angle_alpha   90.00
_cell.angle_beta   90.00
_cell.angle_gamma   90.00
#
_symmetry.space_group_name_H-M   'P 1'
#
loop_
_entity.id
_entity.type
_entity.pdbx_description
1 polymer ?
#
loop_
_entity_poly.entity_id
_entity_poly.type
_entity_poly.pdbx_seq_one_letter_code
_entity_poly.pdbx_strand_id
1 'polypeptide(L)'
;MKKRYLSLIVAGLMAGCSATAPEPQVKQEFNYDLTKYNLDPAKAPAQNFDLSNWKITLPELATEGSKKGKALEIQKNELANTQTPYVHDKWFYTDPKTGAVVFVAPNEAPTTPNSKNTRSELRGMLAQKYDDPKNNFVVASHPDAAEYGAIGGQLKATLTVDQVSTSGNYKKNNAFAVVIGQIHGSDNEPLKILYRKLPEHQYGSLSWNYELNPVPELQDAVDGNGKKLRKDIRHDVFGKHNLRQGSADPVDGIQLGEMFSYEVNVKGDIMHLTFTKNPDSDNPVTKTFEVDLVKGNYQGHDVDQGYQNDWMYYKAGVYNQCNTKKSSSDCEWRGMEAGDYAQASFYELELNQ
;
A
#
# COMPACT_ATOMS: atom_id res chain seq x y z
N MET A 1 6.09 7.28 84.01
CA MET A 1 5.58 7.91 82.77
C MET A 1 6.66 7.85 81.69
N LYS A 2 6.59 6.89 80.77
CA LYS A 2 7.51 6.80 79.61
C LYS A 2 6.83 7.44 78.41
N LYS A 3 7.34 8.58 77.93
CA LYS A 3 6.88 9.22 76.68
C LYS A 3 7.55 8.52 75.50
N ARG A 4 6.74 7.95 74.60
CA ARG A 4 7.17 7.40 73.31
C ARG A 4 7.15 8.53 72.28
N TYR A 5 8.25 8.71 71.55
CA TYR A 5 8.29 9.55 70.35
C TYR A 5 7.87 8.71 69.15
N LEU A 6 6.83 9.15 68.45
CA LEU A 6 6.33 8.55 67.22
C LEU A 6 7.02 9.27 66.05
N SER A 7 7.92 8.60 65.33
CA SER A 7 8.39 9.09 64.02
C SER A 7 7.39 8.68 62.96
N LEU A 8 6.78 9.66 62.30
CA LEU A 8 5.97 9.49 61.10
C LEU A 8 6.92 9.30 59.91
N ILE A 9 7.01 8.07 59.39
CA ILE A 9 7.56 7.80 58.06
C ILE A 9 6.41 8.00 57.07
N VAL A 10 6.47 9.07 56.28
CA VAL A 10 5.58 9.27 55.13
C VAL A 10 6.15 8.44 53.99
N ALA A 11 5.52 7.31 53.68
CA ALA A 11 5.79 6.55 52.46
C ALA A 11 5.11 7.26 51.28
N GLY A 12 5.90 7.96 50.47
CA GLY A 12 5.44 8.48 49.19
C GLY A 12 5.20 7.35 48.20
N LEU A 13 3.94 7.10 47.85
CA LEU A 13 3.58 6.28 46.70
C LEU A 13 3.95 7.06 45.43
N MET A 14 5.14 6.78 44.89
CA MET A 14 5.46 7.08 43.50
C MET A 14 4.70 6.08 42.63
N ALA A 15 3.50 6.47 42.19
CA ALA A 15 2.80 5.79 41.12
C ALA A 15 3.58 6.02 39.82
N GLY A 16 4.56 5.16 39.55
CA GLY A 16 5.20 5.08 38.26
C GLY A 16 4.20 4.57 37.24
N CYS A 17 3.70 5.45 36.36
CA CYS A 17 3.10 5.03 35.11
C CYS A 17 4.20 4.45 34.23
N SER A 18 4.54 3.19 34.43
CA SER A 18 5.24 2.38 33.44
C SER A 18 4.22 2.05 32.35
N ALA A 19 4.14 2.90 31.33
CA ALA A 19 3.63 2.48 30.02
C ALA A 19 4.63 1.46 29.48
N THR A 20 4.43 0.18 29.84
CA THR A 20 5.14 -0.91 29.19
C THR A 20 4.76 -0.87 27.71
N ALA A 21 5.76 -0.79 26.84
CA ALA A 21 5.55 -1.02 25.42
C ALA A 21 4.78 -2.34 25.25
N PRO A 22 3.79 -2.41 24.35
CA PRO A 22 3.07 -3.66 24.13
C PRO A 22 4.09 -4.76 23.81
N GLU A 23 3.92 -5.91 24.47
CA GLU A 23 4.71 -7.12 24.23
C GLU A 23 4.68 -7.43 22.72
N PRO A 24 5.82 -7.78 22.09
CA PRO A 24 5.84 -8.11 20.67
C PRO A 24 4.85 -9.26 20.43
N GLN A 25 3.79 -8.98 19.66
CA GLN A 25 2.81 -10.01 19.31
C GLN A 25 3.55 -11.13 18.61
N VAL A 26 3.50 -12.33 19.18
CA VAL A 26 3.98 -13.56 18.54
C VAL A 26 3.35 -13.60 17.16
N LYS A 27 4.16 -13.49 16.10
CA LYS A 27 3.68 -13.63 14.72
C LYS A 27 3.03 -15.01 14.63
N GLN A 28 1.71 -15.05 14.45
CA GLN A 28 1.02 -16.30 14.18
C GLN A 28 1.66 -16.89 12.93
N GLU A 29 2.27 -18.07 13.05
CA GLU A 29 2.88 -18.74 11.90
C GLU A 29 1.77 -19.36 11.05
N PHE A 30 1.71 -18.93 9.78
CA PHE A 30 0.82 -19.51 8.79
C PHE A 30 1.62 -20.49 7.93
N ASN A 31 1.18 -21.75 7.89
CA ASN A 31 1.83 -22.80 7.10
C ASN A 31 1.10 -22.95 5.76
N TYR A 32 1.58 -22.24 4.74
CA TYR A 32 1.06 -22.33 3.37
C TYR A 32 1.87 -23.33 2.54
N ASP A 33 1.20 -24.05 1.63
CA ASP A 33 1.91 -24.76 0.56
C ASP A 33 2.34 -23.75 -0.52
N LEU A 34 3.61 -23.36 -0.44
CA LEU A 34 4.19 -22.38 -1.35
C LEU A 34 4.71 -22.99 -2.66
N THR A 35 4.69 -24.32 -2.80
CA THR A 35 5.31 -25.00 -3.94
C THR A 35 4.68 -24.60 -5.28
N LYS A 36 3.37 -24.29 -5.27
CA LYS A 36 2.64 -23.82 -6.45
C LYS A 36 3.12 -22.49 -7.02
N TYR A 37 3.77 -21.64 -6.22
CA TYR A 37 4.30 -20.36 -6.69
C TYR A 37 5.66 -20.50 -7.39
N ASN A 38 6.31 -21.66 -7.25
CA ASN A 38 7.57 -22.00 -7.92
C ASN A 38 8.68 -20.93 -7.75
N LEU A 39 8.77 -20.35 -6.54
CA LEU A 39 9.79 -19.35 -6.21
C LEU A 39 11.05 -20.03 -5.65
N ASP A 40 12.21 -19.51 -6.01
CA ASP A 40 13.49 -19.99 -5.49
C ASP A 40 14.07 -18.97 -4.48
N PRO A 41 14.18 -19.31 -3.18
CA PRO A 41 14.73 -18.41 -2.16
C PRO A 41 16.19 -17.99 -2.38
N ALA A 42 16.94 -18.69 -3.23
CA ALA A 42 18.31 -18.33 -3.60
C ALA A 42 18.40 -17.37 -4.80
N LYS A 43 17.27 -17.02 -5.42
CA LYS A 43 17.21 -16.14 -6.60
C LYS A 43 16.84 -14.72 -6.23
N ALA A 44 17.34 -13.76 -7.01
CA ALA A 44 16.95 -12.36 -6.87
C ALA A 44 15.51 -12.12 -7.39
N PRO A 45 14.86 -10.99 -7.06
CA PRO A 45 13.47 -10.73 -7.45
C PRO A 45 13.21 -10.88 -8.95
N ALA A 46 14.06 -10.31 -9.81
CA ALA A 46 13.91 -10.39 -11.27
C ALA A 46 14.03 -11.81 -11.85
N GLN A 47 14.59 -12.76 -11.09
CA GLN A 47 14.73 -14.15 -11.48
C GLN A 47 13.54 -15.01 -11.05
N ASN A 48 12.76 -14.56 -10.05
CA ASN A 48 11.53 -15.20 -9.60
C ASN A 48 10.27 -14.56 -10.22
N PHE A 49 10.33 -13.28 -10.59
CA PHE A 49 9.19 -12.50 -11.11
C PHE A 49 9.54 -11.81 -12.43
N ASP A 50 8.57 -11.70 -13.34
CA ASP A 50 8.73 -10.88 -14.54
C ASP A 50 8.67 -9.39 -14.17
N LEU A 51 9.84 -8.78 -14.09
CA LEU A 51 10.00 -7.35 -13.81
C LEU A 51 10.19 -6.49 -15.08
N SER A 52 10.01 -7.08 -16.27
CA SER A 52 10.28 -6.42 -17.56
C SER A 52 9.40 -5.21 -17.85
N ASN A 53 8.23 -5.11 -17.21
CA ASN A 53 7.31 -3.99 -17.37
C ASN A 53 7.22 -3.12 -16.12
N TRP A 54 8.30 -3.02 -15.35
CA TRP A 54 8.30 -2.28 -14.09
C TRP A 54 9.53 -1.40 -13.93
N LYS A 55 9.37 -0.21 -13.35
CA LYS A 55 10.44 0.44 -12.57
C LYS A 55 10.09 0.38 -11.10
N ILE A 56 11.04 0.59 -10.21
CA ILE A 56 10.79 0.69 -8.76
C ILE A 56 11.31 2.01 -8.21
N THR A 57 10.56 2.61 -7.29
CA THR A 57 11.02 3.72 -6.44
C THR A 57 11.25 3.21 -5.02
N LEU A 58 12.40 3.53 -4.44
CA LEU A 58 12.82 3.09 -3.10
C LEU A 58 12.85 4.25 -2.09
N PRO A 59 12.75 3.97 -0.79
CA PRO A 59 12.72 4.98 0.28
C PRO A 59 14.14 5.41 0.66
N GLU A 60 14.97 5.75 -0.34
CA GLU A 60 16.36 6.15 -0.18
C GLU A 60 16.72 7.21 -1.23
N LEU A 61 17.78 8.01 -1.00
CA LEU A 61 18.27 8.95 -2.01
C LEU A 61 19.26 8.26 -2.95
N ALA A 62 19.13 8.52 -4.25
CA ALA A 62 20.21 8.24 -5.18
C ALA A 62 21.45 9.04 -4.78
N THR A 63 22.59 8.36 -4.65
CA THR A 63 23.88 8.94 -4.25
C THR A 63 24.70 9.45 -5.44
N GLU A 64 24.37 8.98 -6.64
CA GLU A 64 25.10 9.21 -7.89
C GLU A 64 24.15 9.44 -9.08
N GLY A 65 24.73 9.78 -10.24
CA GLY A 65 23.99 10.00 -11.50
C GLY A 65 23.17 11.29 -11.55
N SER A 66 22.40 11.45 -12.64
CA SER A 66 21.57 12.64 -12.90
C SER A 66 20.38 12.81 -11.92
N LYS A 67 20.09 11.77 -11.13
CA LYS A 67 19.04 11.75 -10.11
C LYS A 67 19.58 11.89 -8.69
N LYS A 68 20.88 12.17 -8.50
CA LYS A 68 21.49 12.37 -7.18
C LYS A 68 20.67 13.32 -6.31
N GLY A 69 20.40 12.91 -5.07
CA GLY A 69 19.59 13.67 -4.11
C GLY A 69 18.08 13.61 -4.34
N LYS A 70 17.61 12.77 -5.26
CA LYS A 70 16.18 12.41 -5.42
C LYS A 70 15.95 10.99 -4.92
N ALA A 71 14.69 10.61 -4.70
CA ALA A 71 14.32 9.23 -4.40
C ALA A 71 14.95 8.28 -5.43
N LEU A 72 15.56 7.20 -4.94
CA LEU A 72 16.24 6.20 -5.74
C LEU A 72 15.21 5.48 -6.61
N GLU A 73 15.47 5.46 -7.91
CA GLU A 73 14.65 4.73 -8.88
C GLU A 73 15.54 3.77 -9.66
N ILE A 74 15.13 2.50 -9.71
CA ILE A 74 15.76 1.50 -10.57
C ILE A 74 14.89 1.37 -11.81
N GLN A 75 15.49 1.66 -12.96
CA GLN A 75 14.76 1.75 -14.23
C GLN A 75 14.48 0.36 -14.80
N LYS A 76 13.50 0.29 -15.71
CA LYS A 76 12.98 -0.95 -16.32
C LYS A 76 14.04 -1.98 -16.70
N ASN A 77 15.04 -1.59 -17.49
CA ASN A 77 16.05 -2.54 -17.98
C ASN A 77 17.00 -3.04 -16.87
N GLU A 78 17.27 -2.21 -15.87
CA GLU A 78 18.10 -2.60 -14.72
C GLU A 78 17.33 -3.52 -13.78
N LEU A 79 16.06 -3.18 -13.50
CA LEU A 79 15.20 -3.97 -12.62
C LEU A 79 14.88 -5.34 -13.22
N ALA A 80 14.72 -5.43 -14.54
CA ALA A 80 14.40 -6.67 -15.25
C ALA A 80 15.62 -7.56 -15.56
N ASN A 81 16.83 -7.11 -15.25
CA ASN A 81 18.05 -7.84 -15.61
C ASN A 81 18.17 -9.11 -14.76
N THR A 82 18.27 -10.28 -15.39
CA THR A 82 18.39 -11.57 -14.69
C THR A 82 19.83 -12.08 -14.57
N GLN A 83 20.77 -11.47 -15.32
CA GLN A 83 22.20 -11.82 -15.31
C GLN A 83 22.96 -11.06 -14.22
N THR A 84 22.65 -9.77 -14.05
CA THR A 84 23.14 -8.92 -12.96
C THR A 84 21.94 -8.32 -12.24
N PRO A 85 21.17 -9.14 -11.49
CA PRO A 85 19.89 -8.71 -10.95
C PRO A 85 20.04 -7.71 -9.82
N TYR A 86 19.14 -6.74 -9.81
CA TYR A 86 19.05 -5.74 -8.75
C TYR A 86 18.45 -6.36 -7.48
N VAL A 87 19.08 -6.06 -6.34
CA VAL A 87 18.60 -6.38 -4.99
C VAL A 87 18.96 -5.21 -4.08
N HIS A 88 18.04 -4.83 -3.21
CA HIS A 88 18.32 -3.96 -2.08
C HIS A 88 18.07 -4.70 -0.77
N ASP A 89 19.12 -4.86 0.03
CA ASP A 89 19.14 -5.60 1.31
C ASP A 89 18.03 -5.24 2.32
N LYS A 90 17.51 -4.01 2.27
CA LYS A 90 16.49 -3.50 3.19
C LYS A 90 15.13 -3.26 2.56
N TRP A 91 15.10 -2.76 1.33
CA TRP A 91 13.86 -2.18 0.77
C TRP A 91 13.20 -3.06 -0.29
N PHE A 92 13.97 -3.91 -0.97
CA PHE A 92 13.49 -4.73 -2.08
C PHE A 92 14.38 -5.97 -2.29
N TYR A 93 13.95 -7.11 -1.77
CA TYR A 93 14.75 -8.34 -1.77
C TYR A 93 13.87 -9.59 -1.82
N THR A 94 14.50 -10.73 -2.08
CA THR A 94 13.85 -12.04 -1.98
C THR A 94 13.92 -12.54 -0.54
N ASP A 95 12.78 -12.95 0.02
CA ASP A 95 12.74 -13.63 1.31
C ASP A 95 13.51 -14.96 1.23
N PRO A 96 14.55 -15.17 2.08
CA PRO A 96 15.45 -16.32 1.96
C PRO A 96 14.84 -17.65 2.41
N LYS A 97 13.60 -17.66 2.91
CA LYS A 97 12.87 -18.88 3.28
C LYS A 97 11.84 -19.28 2.23
N THR A 98 11.17 -18.29 1.63
CA THR A 98 9.97 -18.49 0.82
C THR A 98 10.14 -18.16 -0.65
N GLY A 99 11.15 -17.36 -1.02
CA GLY A 99 11.32 -16.89 -2.40
C GLY A 99 10.41 -15.71 -2.79
N ALA A 100 9.50 -15.29 -1.90
CA ALA A 100 8.65 -14.11 -2.10
C ALA A 100 9.48 -12.84 -2.28
N VAL A 101 9.00 -11.91 -3.09
CA VAL A 101 9.61 -10.57 -3.18
C VAL A 101 9.05 -9.69 -2.07
N VAL A 102 9.95 -9.13 -1.26
CA VAL A 102 9.65 -8.31 -0.09
C VAL A 102 9.82 -6.84 -0.42
N PHE A 103 8.81 -6.04 -0.12
CA PHE A 103 8.85 -4.58 -0.21
C PHE A 103 8.77 -3.99 1.20
N VAL A 104 9.63 -3.02 1.51
CA VAL A 104 9.67 -2.37 2.83
C VAL A 104 9.74 -0.86 2.69
N ALA A 105 8.94 -0.13 3.46
CA ALA A 105 9.03 1.33 3.53
C ALA A 105 8.86 1.88 4.96
N PRO A 106 9.85 2.62 5.50
CA PRO A 106 9.79 3.24 6.82
C PRO A 106 8.80 4.42 6.86
N ASN A 107 8.33 4.83 8.04
CA ASN A 107 7.44 6.00 8.17
C ASN A 107 8.11 7.32 7.75
N GLU A 108 9.44 7.41 7.88
CA GLU A 108 10.22 8.57 7.49
C GLU A 108 11.44 8.16 6.65
N ALA A 109 11.46 8.66 5.42
CA ALA A 109 12.51 8.48 4.43
C ALA A 109 12.30 9.49 3.30
N PRO A 110 13.23 9.59 2.33
CA PRO A 110 13.01 10.34 1.10
C PRO A 110 11.70 9.97 0.39
N THR A 111 11.08 10.98 -0.22
CA THR A 111 9.80 10.86 -0.94
C THR A 111 9.90 11.53 -2.32
N THR A 112 8.91 11.29 -3.17
CA THR A 112 8.78 11.96 -4.47
C THR A 112 8.07 13.32 -4.31
N PRO A 113 8.27 14.31 -5.20
CA PRO A 113 7.77 15.69 -5.03
C PRO A 113 6.29 15.84 -4.65
N ASN A 114 5.42 14.99 -5.20
CA ASN A 114 3.97 15.07 -5.01
C ASN A 114 3.44 14.15 -3.90
N SER A 115 4.31 13.51 -3.11
CA SER A 115 3.93 12.58 -2.05
C SER A 115 4.59 12.95 -0.74
N LYS A 116 3.84 12.84 0.36
CA LYS A 116 4.38 12.94 1.74
C LYS A 116 4.77 11.59 2.31
N ASN A 117 4.48 10.53 1.57
CA ASN A 117 4.56 9.13 1.97
C ASN A 117 5.73 8.44 1.26
N THR A 118 6.42 7.57 1.98
CA THR A 118 7.54 6.75 1.53
C THR A 118 7.03 5.53 0.76
N ARG A 119 7.88 4.94 -0.06
CA ARG A 119 7.52 3.76 -0.84
C ARG A 119 8.71 2.88 -1.19
N SER A 120 8.47 1.58 -1.22
CA SER A 120 9.18 0.61 -2.05
C SER A 120 8.13 0.03 -2.98
N GLU A 121 8.01 0.59 -4.17
CA GLU A 121 6.83 0.38 -4.99
C GLU A 121 7.15 0.41 -6.48
N LEU A 122 6.61 -0.58 -7.17
CA LEU A 122 6.69 -0.72 -8.61
C LEU A 122 5.73 0.24 -9.32
N ARG A 123 6.14 0.70 -10.50
CA ARG A 123 5.33 1.48 -11.44
C ARG A 123 5.38 0.79 -12.81
N GLY A 124 4.23 0.46 -13.38
CA GLY A 124 4.12 -0.26 -14.66
C GLY A 124 4.71 0.58 -15.79
N MET A 125 5.64 0.05 -16.57
CA MET A 125 6.39 0.70 -17.65
C MET A 125 6.21 -0.08 -18.96
N LEU A 126 5.18 0.24 -19.75
CA LEU A 126 4.94 -0.45 -21.02
C LEU A 126 5.93 -0.04 -22.13
N ALA A 127 6.61 1.10 -21.97
CA ALA A 127 7.64 1.59 -22.87
C ALA A 127 8.92 1.96 -22.11
N GLN A 128 9.98 2.28 -22.86
CA GLN A 128 11.29 2.63 -22.29
C GLN A 128 11.32 4.08 -21.79
N LYS A 129 10.68 4.99 -22.50
CA LYS A 129 10.65 6.42 -22.16
C LYS A 129 9.45 6.71 -21.28
N TYR A 130 9.68 7.52 -20.25
CA TYR A 130 8.65 7.85 -19.28
C TYR A 130 7.48 8.64 -19.90
N ASP A 131 7.80 9.57 -20.80
CA ASP A 131 6.90 10.51 -21.47
C ASP A 131 6.28 10.00 -22.77
N ASP A 132 6.59 8.76 -23.18
CA ASP A 132 5.96 8.11 -24.32
C ASP A 132 4.52 7.68 -23.94
N PRO A 133 3.47 8.08 -24.68
CA PRO A 133 2.10 7.61 -24.44
C PRO A 133 2.01 6.08 -24.38
N LYS A 134 2.83 5.38 -25.17
CA LYS A 134 2.90 3.90 -25.17
C LYS A 134 3.38 3.30 -23.86
N ASN A 135 3.83 4.12 -22.91
CA ASN A 135 4.25 3.70 -21.60
C ASN A 135 3.09 3.44 -20.63
N ASN A 136 1.87 3.80 -21.02
CA ASN A 136 0.65 3.75 -20.21
C ASN A 136 -0.46 3.00 -20.95
N PHE A 137 -1.50 2.63 -20.21
CA PHE A 137 -2.73 2.10 -20.79
C PHE A 137 -3.86 3.11 -20.67
N VAL A 138 -4.94 2.89 -21.43
CA VAL A 138 -6.19 3.65 -21.32
C VAL A 138 -7.38 2.69 -21.32
N VAL A 139 -8.58 3.20 -21.02
CA VAL A 139 -9.83 2.46 -21.23
C VAL A 139 -10.19 2.40 -22.71
N ALA A 140 -11.06 1.46 -23.09
CA ALA A 140 -11.37 1.20 -24.50
C ALA A 140 -12.05 2.37 -25.21
N SER A 141 -12.87 3.15 -24.51
CA SER A 141 -13.53 4.33 -25.09
C SER A 141 -12.72 5.63 -25.00
N HIS A 142 -11.44 5.56 -24.61
CA HIS A 142 -10.54 6.72 -24.70
C HIS A 142 -10.42 7.18 -26.17
N PRO A 143 -10.56 8.48 -26.48
CA PRO A 143 -10.59 8.99 -27.87
C PRO A 143 -9.32 8.62 -28.66
N ASP A 144 -8.17 8.66 -27.99
CA ASP A 144 -6.86 8.37 -28.58
C ASP A 144 -6.32 6.97 -28.22
N ALA A 145 -7.18 5.98 -27.98
CA ALA A 145 -6.76 4.67 -27.47
C ALA A 145 -5.66 3.97 -28.29
N ALA A 146 -5.61 4.21 -29.61
CA ALA A 146 -4.59 3.65 -30.50
C ALA A 146 -3.18 4.22 -30.29
N GLU A 147 -3.03 5.32 -29.56
CA GLU A 147 -1.73 5.96 -29.29
C GLU A 147 -1.02 5.39 -28.06
N TYR A 148 -1.75 4.68 -27.20
CA TYR A 148 -1.26 4.14 -25.93
C TYR A 148 -0.76 2.69 -26.05
N GLY A 149 -0.09 2.23 -24.99
CA GLY A 149 0.64 0.95 -25.02
C GLY A 149 -0.29 -0.25 -24.88
N ALA A 150 -1.43 -0.06 -24.23
CA ALA A 150 -2.44 -1.08 -24.02
C ALA A 150 -3.82 -0.46 -23.83
N ILE A 151 -4.85 -1.27 -24.09
CA ILE A 151 -6.23 -0.97 -23.71
C ILE A 151 -6.58 -1.87 -22.53
N GLY A 152 -6.73 -1.27 -21.36
CA GLY A 152 -6.92 -1.98 -20.10
C GLY A 152 -5.69 -2.80 -19.69
N GLY A 153 -5.93 -3.88 -18.95
CA GLY A 153 -4.88 -4.73 -18.42
C GLY A 153 -5.30 -5.45 -17.15
N GLN A 154 -4.50 -6.41 -16.70
CA GLN A 154 -4.75 -7.18 -15.49
C GLN A 154 -3.51 -7.22 -14.59
N LEU A 155 -3.66 -6.82 -13.34
CA LEU A 155 -2.69 -6.99 -12.27
C LEU A 155 -3.22 -8.04 -11.29
N LYS A 156 -2.48 -9.15 -11.13
CA LYS A 156 -2.73 -10.17 -10.10
C LYS A 156 -1.63 -10.13 -9.06
N ALA A 157 -2.02 -10.26 -7.80
CA ALA A 157 -1.07 -10.45 -6.72
C ALA A 157 -1.63 -11.41 -5.68
N THR A 158 -0.76 -12.29 -5.18
CA THR A 158 -0.98 -13.03 -3.94
C THR A 158 0.13 -12.65 -2.96
N LEU A 159 -0.24 -12.17 -1.78
CA LEU A 159 0.69 -11.56 -0.84
C LEU A 159 0.29 -11.77 0.63
N THR A 160 1.22 -11.43 1.51
CA THR A 160 0.97 -11.14 2.93
C THR A 160 1.32 -9.69 3.21
N VAL A 161 0.62 -9.06 4.16
CA VAL A 161 1.12 -7.85 4.81
C VAL A 161 1.79 -8.25 6.11
N ASP A 162 3.08 -8.01 6.23
CA ASP A 162 3.90 -8.52 7.32
C ASP A 162 4.04 -7.52 8.47
N GLN A 163 3.91 -6.23 8.14
CA GLN A 163 3.97 -5.12 9.08
C GLN A 163 3.18 -3.92 8.55
N VAL A 164 2.53 -3.21 9.45
CA VAL A 164 2.16 -1.79 9.30
C VAL A 164 2.67 -1.00 10.50
N SER A 165 2.75 0.33 10.37
CA SER A 165 3.17 1.19 11.48
C SER A 165 2.34 0.93 12.73
N THR A 166 2.98 0.91 13.90
CA THR A 166 2.31 0.79 15.21
C THR A 166 2.05 2.15 15.88
N SER A 167 2.55 3.24 15.29
CA SER A 167 2.30 4.61 15.73
C SER A 167 1.43 5.36 14.72
N GLY A 168 0.72 6.39 15.18
CA GLY A 168 -0.13 7.22 14.33
C GLY A 168 -1.38 7.76 15.01
N ASN A 169 -2.04 8.70 14.34
CA ASN A 169 -3.28 9.30 14.82
C ASN A 169 -4.50 8.46 14.40
N TYR A 170 -5.15 7.82 15.37
CA TYR A 170 -6.36 6.99 15.17
C TYR A 170 -7.50 7.68 14.43
N LYS A 171 -7.58 9.01 14.43
CA LYS A 171 -8.60 9.77 13.67
C LYS A 171 -8.35 9.79 12.16
N LYS A 172 -7.16 9.37 11.71
CA LYS A 172 -6.71 9.42 10.32
C LYS A 172 -6.70 8.02 9.75
N ASN A 173 -7.47 7.79 8.68
CA ASN A 173 -7.52 6.48 8.01
C ASN A 173 -6.17 6.07 7.38
N ASN A 174 -5.27 7.02 7.14
CA ASN A 174 -3.95 6.77 6.60
C ASN A 174 -2.94 6.32 7.68
N ALA A 175 -3.24 6.51 8.97
CA ALA A 175 -2.43 5.95 10.04
C ALA A 175 -2.64 4.43 10.12
N PHE A 176 -1.55 3.71 10.42
CA PHE A 176 -1.49 2.25 10.51
C PHE A 176 -1.88 1.52 9.20
N ALA A 177 -1.72 2.20 8.07
CA ALA A 177 -2.18 1.71 6.77
C ALA A 177 -1.04 1.67 5.74
N VAL A 178 -1.17 0.72 4.82
CA VAL A 178 -0.30 0.56 3.66
C VAL A 178 -1.16 0.38 2.41
N VAL A 179 -0.78 1.05 1.33
CA VAL A 179 -1.32 0.76 -0.01
C VAL A 179 -0.44 -0.30 -0.65
N ILE A 180 -1.08 -1.35 -1.17
CA ILE A 180 -0.40 -2.55 -1.73
C ILE A 180 -0.54 -2.71 -3.24
N GLY A 181 -1.54 -2.07 -3.84
CA GLY A 181 -1.81 -2.08 -5.27
C GLY A 181 -2.60 -0.84 -5.68
N GLN A 182 -2.35 -0.32 -6.89
CA GLN A 182 -3.00 0.88 -7.40
C GLN A 182 -3.21 0.82 -8.92
N ILE A 183 -4.18 1.60 -9.39
CA ILE A 183 -4.14 2.23 -10.70
C ILE A 183 -3.98 3.72 -10.43
N HIS A 184 -3.00 4.33 -11.08
CA HIS A 184 -2.79 5.78 -11.01
C HIS A 184 -3.00 6.36 -12.41
N GLY A 185 -3.83 7.40 -12.51
CA GLY A 185 -4.04 8.20 -13.71
C GLY A 185 -2.94 9.25 -13.91
N SER A 186 -3.23 10.31 -14.66
CA SER A 186 -2.34 11.47 -14.77
C SER A 186 -2.21 12.21 -13.43
N ASP A 187 -3.33 12.55 -12.80
CA ASP A 187 -3.38 13.35 -11.58
C ASP A 187 -3.95 12.62 -10.36
N ASN A 188 -4.88 11.69 -10.58
CA ASN A 188 -5.70 11.07 -9.54
C ASN A 188 -5.64 9.53 -9.62
N GLU A 189 -6.10 8.85 -8.57
CA GLU A 189 -6.03 7.38 -8.52
C GLU A 189 -7.41 6.70 -8.63
N PRO A 190 -7.75 6.10 -9.78
CA PRO A 190 -8.97 5.29 -9.93
C PRO A 190 -9.05 4.14 -8.92
N LEU A 191 -7.89 3.67 -8.44
CA LEU A 191 -7.81 2.61 -7.47
C LEU A 191 -6.63 2.77 -6.53
N LYS A 192 -6.90 2.67 -5.24
CA LYS A 192 -5.91 2.32 -4.21
C LYS A 192 -6.42 1.16 -3.40
N ILE A 193 -5.65 0.07 -3.25
CA ILE A 193 -5.97 -1.06 -2.37
C ILE A 193 -5.19 -0.88 -1.07
N LEU A 194 -5.90 -0.79 0.06
CA LEU A 194 -5.35 -0.47 1.37
C LEU A 194 -5.55 -1.62 2.35
N TYR A 195 -4.49 -1.99 3.04
CA TYR A 195 -4.56 -2.76 4.28
C TYR A 195 -4.29 -1.83 5.46
N ARG A 196 -5.11 -1.91 6.51
CA ARG A 196 -4.97 -1.11 7.74
C ARG A 196 -5.25 -1.94 8.97
N LYS A 197 -4.35 -1.94 9.94
CA LYS A 197 -4.52 -2.66 11.22
C LYS A 197 -4.21 -1.75 12.39
N LEU A 198 -5.14 -1.61 13.34
CA LEU A 198 -4.85 -0.85 14.55
C LEU A 198 -3.87 -1.63 15.46
N PRO A 199 -3.02 -0.96 16.25
CA PRO A 199 -2.02 -1.62 17.09
C PRO A 199 -2.61 -2.65 18.06
N GLU A 200 -3.81 -2.39 18.58
CA GLU A 200 -4.50 -3.24 19.55
C GLU A 200 -5.29 -4.41 18.94
N HIS A 201 -5.50 -4.43 17.62
CA HIS A 201 -6.30 -5.46 16.94
C HIS A 201 -5.46 -6.67 16.60
N GLN A 202 -6.08 -7.84 16.51
CA GLN A 202 -5.48 -9.03 15.89
C GLN A 202 -5.65 -8.98 14.37
N TYR A 203 -6.81 -8.53 13.88
CA TYR A 203 -7.13 -8.48 12.46
C TYR A 203 -7.01 -7.05 11.91
N GLY A 204 -6.45 -6.93 10.71
CA GLY A 204 -6.51 -5.74 9.87
C GLY A 204 -7.70 -5.75 8.94
N SER A 205 -8.03 -4.57 8.41
CA SER A 205 -9.07 -4.38 7.40
C SER A 205 -8.46 -4.19 6.02
N LEU A 206 -9.02 -4.87 5.03
CA LEU A 206 -8.73 -4.67 3.62
C LEU A 206 -9.85 -3.83 3.00
N SER A 207 -9.47 -2.77 2.30
CA SER A 207 -10.40 -1.83 1.65
C SER A 207 -9.80 -1.35 0.34
N TRP A 208 -10.62 -0.74 -0.50
CA TRP A 208 -10.13 -0.02 -1.67
C TRP A 208 -10.79 1.36 -1.78
N ASN A 209 -10.08 2.29 -2.41
CA ASN A 209 -10.54 3.64 -2.65
C ASN A 209 -10.64 3.91 -4.14
N TYR A 210 -11.74 4.55 -4.55
CA TYR A 210 -11.87 5.27 -5.82
C TYR A 210 -11.68 6.77 -5.54
N GLU A 211 -10.69 7.42 -6.13
CA GLU A 211 -10.60 8.87 -6.05
C GLU A 211 -11.50 9.51 -7.12
N LEU A 212 -12.32 10.49 -6.73
CA LEU A 212 -13.11 11.26 -7.70
C LEU A 212 -12.17 12.05 -8.62
N ASN A 213 -12.48 12.11 -9.92
CA ASN A 213 -11.67 12.79 -10.92
C ASN A 213 -12.34 14.06 -11.45
N PRO A 214 -12.25 15.20 -10.75
CA PRO A 214 -12.84 16.44 -11.23
C PRO A 214 -12.01 17.12 -12.32
N VAL A 215 -12.64 18.06 -13.01
CA VAL A 215 -11.93 18.97 -13.94
C VAL A 215 -10.80 19.74 -13.21
N PRO A 216 -9.74 20.17 -13.91
CA PRO A 216 -8.56 20.80 -13.30
C PRO A 216 -8.87 21.94 -12.33
N GLU A 217 -9.86 22.79 -12.64
CA GLU A 217 -10.25 23.94 -11.83
C GLU A 217 -10.85 23.55 -10.47
N LEU A 218 -11.34 22.30 -10.36
CA LEU A 218 -11.99 21.77 -9.17
C LEU A 218 -11.13 20.78 -8.39
N GLN A 219 -9.90 20.49 -8.83
CA GLN A 219 -8.97 19.56 -8.16
C GLN A 219 -8.69 19.93 -6.70
N ASP A 220 -8.65 21.23 -6.41
CA ASP A 220 -8.40 21.79 -5.08
C ASP A 220 -9.61 22.48 -4.44
N ALA A 221 -10.74 22.50 -5.13
CA ALA A 221 -11.95 23.15 -4.65
C ALA A 221 -12.52 22.48 -3.39
N VAL A 222 -13.27 23.27 -2.62
CA VAL A 222 -13.96 22.84 -1.41
C VAL A 222 -15.45 23.21 -1.50
N ASP A 223 -16.31 22.44 -0.83
CA ASP A 223 -17.72 22.79 -0.66
C ASP A 223 -17.92 23.93 0.35
N GLY A 224 -19.18 24.35 0.54
CA GLY A 224 -19.53 25.41 1.50
C GLY A 224 -19.18 25.11 2.96
N ASN A 225 -18.85 23.85 3.30
CA ASN A 225 -18.38 23.43 4.62
C ASN A 225 -16.86 23.29 4.69
N GLY A 226 -16.13 23.67 3.64
CA GLY A 226 -14.67 23.57 3.55
C GLY A 226 -14.16 22.16 3.28
N LYS A 227 -15.01 21.21 2.88
CA LYS A 227 -14.58 19.84 2.53
C LYS A 227 -14.15 19.78 1.07
N LYS A 228 -12.98 19.17 0.80
CA LYS A 228 -12.47 18.96 -0.56
C LYS A 228 -13.49 18.23 -1.44
N LEU A 229 -13.67 18.73 -2.65
CA LEU A 229 -14.55 18.13 -3.66
C LEU A 229 -13.91 16.85 -4.21
N ARG A 230 -12.63 16.89 -4.57
CA ARG A 230 -11.81 15.69 -4.81
C ARG A 230 -11.58 14.94 -3.50
N LYS A 231 -11.91 13.66 -3.49
CA LYS A 231 -11.74 12.79 -2.31
C LYS A 231 -11.81 11.32 -2.70
N ASP A 232 -11.20 10.50 -1.86
CA ASP A 232 -11.38 9.05 -1.88
C ASP A 232 -12.78 8.64 -1.38
N ILE A 233 -13.49 7.88 -2.21
CA ILE A 233 -14.64 7.06 -1.82
C ILE A 233 -14.14 5.67 -1.45
N ARG A 234 -14.45 5.21 -0.23
CA ARG A 234 -13.85 4.01 0.37
C ARG A 234 -14.84 2.86 0.39
N HIS A 235 -14.34 1.66 0.11
CA HIS A 235 -15.11 0.43 0.03
C HIS A 235 -14.47 -0.64 0.90
N ASP A 236 -15.24 -1.20 1.82
CA ASP A 236 -14.78 -2.28 2.68
C ASP A 236 -14.78 -3.60 1.93
N VAL A 237 -13.65 -4.31 1.95
CA VAL A 237 -13.55 -5.69 1.47
C VAL A 237 -13.68 -6.63 2.66
N PHE A 238 -12.72 -6.64 3.58
CA PHE A 238 -12.76 -7.43 4.81
C PHE A 238 -12.51 -6.50 6.00
N GLY A 239 -13.32 -6.57 7.05
CA GLY A 239 -13.27 -5.61 8.14
C GLY A 239 -13.89 -4.25 7.78
N LYS A 240 -13.35 -3.16 8.36
CA LYS A 240 -13.86 -1.79 8.18
C LYS A 240 -12.73 -0.76 8.06
N HIS A 241 -12.76 0.10 7.05
CA HIS A 241 -11.72 1.09 6.80
C HIS A 241 -11.64 2.21 7.86
N ASN A 242 -12.76 2.53 8.53
CA ASN A 242 -12.91 3.71 9.39
C ASN A 242 -12.80 3.41 10.90
N LEU A 243 -12.17 2.30 11.28
CA LEU A 243 -11.94 1.99 12.70
C LEU A 243 -11.14 3.08 13.41
N ARG A 244 -11.44 3.27 14.70
CA ARG A 244 -10.86 4.25 15.62
C ARG A 244 -10.35 3.55 16.88
N GLN A 245 -9.61 4.28 17.71
CA GLN A 245 -9.16 3.77 19.01
C GLN A 245 -10.35 3.22 19.80
N GLY A 246 -10.21 1.99 20.31
CA GLY A 246 -11.27 1.32 21.08
C GLY A 246 -12.42 0.74 20.24
N SER A 247 -12.33 0.77 18.91
CA SER A 247 -13.25 -0.01 18.08
C SER A 247 -13.03 -1.51 18.31
N ALA A 248 -14.08 -2.32 18.14
CA ALA A 248 -13.95 -3.77 18.17
C ALA A 248 -13.00 -4.27 17.06
N ASP A 249 -12.30 -5.37 17.36
CA ASP A 249 -11.44 -6.07 16.40
C ASP A 249 -12.27 -6.56 15.21
N PRO A 250 -11.90 -6.25 13.95
CA PRO A 250 -12.63 -6.70 12.77
C PRO A 250 -12.37 -8.19 12.50
N VAL A 251 -13.08 -9.08 13.19
CA VAL A 251 -12.86 -10.54 13.13
C VAL A 251 -13.02 -11.17 11.74
N ASP A 252 -13.69 -10.49 10.80
CA ASP A 252 -13.79 -10.88 9.39
C ASP A 252 -12.60 -10.39 8.53
N GLY A 253 -11.72 -9.58 9.13
CA GLY A 253 -10.51 -9.00 8.54
C GLY A 253 -9.38 -10.00 8.30
N ILE A 254 -8.18 -9.51 8.00
CA ILE A 254 -6.99 -10.30 7.64
C ILE A 254 -5.88 -10.01 8.64
N GLN A 255 -5.23 -11.02 9.21
CA GLN A 255 -4.11 -10.82 10.15
C GLN A 255 -2.82 -10.41 9.43
N LEU A 256 -1.85 -9.86 10.17
CA LEU A 256 -0.49 -9.73 9.62
C LEU A 256 0.10 -11.13 9.37
N GLY A 257 0.71 -11.33 8.21
CA GLY A 257 1.21 -12.62 7.75
C GLY A 257 0.14 -13.57 7.19
N GLU A 258 -1.16 -13.24 7.28
CA GLU A 258 -2.21 -14.02 6.63
C GLU A 258 -2.26 -13.70 5.13
N MET A 259 -2.24 -14.75 4.32
CA MET A 259 -2.20 -14.67 2.86
C MET A 259 -3.58 -14.37 2.27
N PHE A 260 -3.59 -13.46 1.31
CA PHE A 260 -4.74 -13.13 0.48
C PHE A 260 -4.27 -12.75 -0.92
N SER A 261 -5.21 -12.72 -1.86
CA SER A 261 -4.95 -12.27 -3.22
C SER A 261 -5.88 -11.14 -3.63
N TYR A 262 -5.42 -10.35 -4.58
CA TYR A 262 -6.24 -9.42 -5.33
C TYR A 262 -5.99 -9.56 -6.84
N GLU A 263 -7.03 -9.33 -7.62
CA GLU A 263 -6.97 -9.14 -9.06
C GLU A 263 -7.63 -7.79 -9.40
N VAL A 264 -6.92 -6.98 -10.17
CA VAL A 264 -7.42 -5.74 -10.76
C VAL A 264 -7.40 -5.92 -12.27
N ASN A 265 -8.57 -5.98 -12.89
CA ASN A 265 -8.71 -6.24 -14.32
C ASN A 265 -9.55 -5.15 -14.97
N VAL A 266 -8.92 -4.29 -15.76
CA VAL A 266 -9.61 -3.30 -16.59
C VAL A 266 -9.89 -3.92 -17.95
N LYS A 267 -11.16 -4.18 -18.23
CA LYS A 267 -11.64 -4.77 -19.48
C LYS A 267 -12.68 -3.86 -20.13
N GLY A 268 -12.37 -3.37 -21.34
CA GLY A 268 -13.17 -2.32 -21.94
C GLY A 268 -13.05 -1.04 -21.13
N ASP A 269 -14.17 -0.58 -20.59
CA ASP A 269 -14.27 0.61 -19.74
C ASP A 269 -14.48 0.26 -18.26
N ILE A 270 -14.55 -1.02 -17.93
CA ILE A 270 -14.91 -1.50 -16.60
C ILE A 270 -13.66 -2.00 -15.87
N MET A 271 -13.44 -1.48 -14.66
CA MET A 271 -12.51 -2.03 -13.69
C MET A 271 -13.21 -3.09 -12.85
N HIS A 272 -12.80 -4.34 -13.01
CA HIS A 272 -13.23 -5.47 -12.18
C HIS A 272 -12.18 -5.70 -11.09
N LEU A 273 -12.64 -5.74 -9.84
CA LEU A 273 -11.81 -6.05 -8.67
C LEU A 273 -12.27 -7.37 -8.07
N THR A 274 -11.32 -8.27 -7.81
CA THR A 274 -11.56 -9.51 -7.08
C THR A 274 -10.59 -9.59 -5.92
N PHE A 275 -11.08 -9.90 -4.73
CA PHE A 275 -10.27 -10.12 -3.54
C PHE A 275 -10.59 -11.46 -2.94
N THR A 276 -9.57 -12.27 -2.65
CA THR A 276 -9.76 -13.61 -2.08
C THR A 276 -8.92 -13.76 -0.82
N LYS A 277 -9.58 -13.99 0.31
CA LYS A 277 -8.96 -14.36 1.57
C LYS A 277 -8.76 -15.88 1.61
N ASN A 278 -7.58 -16.33 2.08
CA ASN A 278 -7.20 -17.75 2.14
C ASN A 278 -7.35 -18.48 0.79
N PRO A 279 -6.72 -17.98 -0.30
CA PRO A 279 -6.95 -18.46 -1.67
C PRO A 279 -6.67 -19.95 -1.89
N ASP A 280 -5.83 -20.56 -1.04
CA ASP A 280 -5.39 -21.96 -1.16
C ASP A 280 -5.94 -22.88 -0.08
N SER A 281 -6.87 -22.37 0.73
CA SER A 281 -7.56 -23.20 1.70
C SER A 281 -8.73 -23.93 1.05
N ASP A 282 -9.27 -24.93 1.75
CA ASP A 282 -10.52 -25.60 1.35
C ASP A 282 -11.74 -24.65 1.32
N ASN A 283 -11.64 -23.46 1.93
CA ASN A 283 -12.74 -22.51 2.08
C ASN A 283 -12.29 -21.06 1.78
N PRO A 284 -11.92 -20.75 0.52
CA PRO A 284 -11.56 -19.38 0.14
C PRO A 284 -12.79 -18.48 0.24
N VAL A 285 -12.59 -17.23 0.68
CA VAL A 285 -13.66 -16.22 0.73
C VAL A 285 -13.36 -15.14 -0.30
N THR A 286 -14.22 -15.01 -1.30
CA THR A 286 -14.04 -14.06 -2.41
C THR A 286 -15.07 -12.94 -2.35
N LYS A 287 -14.63 -11.70 -2.61
CA LYS A 287 -15.48 -10.52 -2.81
C LYS A 287 -15.10 -9.82 -4.12
N THR A 288 -16.10 -9.40 -4.87
CA THR A 288 -15.94 -8.75 -6.17
C THR A 288 -16.58 -7.37 -6.22
N PHE A 289 -15.99 -6.47 -7.00
CA PHE A 289 -16.52 -5.13 -7.25
C PHE A 289 -16.33 -4.78 -8.72
N GLU A 290 -17.16 -3.88 -9.23
CA GLU A 290 -17.05 -3.36 -10.58
C GLU A 290 -17.24 -1.84 -10.56
N VAL A 291 -16.40 -1.15 -11.32
CA VAL A 291 -16.48 0.30 -11.51
C VAL A 291 -16.44 0.58 -13.00
N ASP A 292 -17.49 1.24 -13.49
CA ASP A 292 -17.46 1.87 -14.80
C ASP A 292 -16.59 3.12 -14.73
N LEU A 293 -15.39 3.05 -15.31
CA LEU A 293 -14.40 4.12 -15.22
C LEU A 293 -14.77 5.33 -16.07
N VAL A 294 -15.73 5.24 -17.00
CA VAL A 294 -16.05 6.34 -17.92
C VAL A 294 -17.35 7.05 -17.57
N LYS A 295 -18.19 6.43 -16.74
CA LYS A 295 -19.50 6.97 -16.35
C LYS A 295 -19.43 8.34 -15.65
N GLY A 296 -18.38 8.57 -14.88
CA GLY A 296 -18.32 9.68 -13.93
C GLY A 296 -19.47 9.65 -12.93
N ASN A 297 -19.72 10.78 -12.28
CA ASN A 297 -20.72 10.94 -11.23
C ASN A 297 -20.73 9.79 -10.20
N TYR A 298 -19.55 9.32 -9.81
CA TYR A 298 -19.43 8.13 -8.97
C TYR A 298 -20.16 8.31 -7.64
N GLN A 299 -21.16 7.44 -7.41
CA GLN A 299 -22.06 7.50 -6.26
C GLN A 299 -22.76 8.85 -6.04
N GLY A 300 -23.11 9.56 -7.12
CA GLY A 300 -23.82 10.84 -7.04
C GLY A 300 -22.92 12.04 -6.76
N HIS A 301 -21.62 11.91 -6.97
CA HIS A 301 -20.69 13.03 -6.94
C HIS A 301 -20.50 13.67 -8.32
N ASP A 302 -21.33 14.66 -8.64
CA ASP A 302 -21.38 15.33 -9.95
C ASP A 302 -20.03 15.93 -10.43
N VAL A 303 -19.11 16.19 -9.50
CA VAL A 303 -17.77 16.68 -9.84
C VAL A 303 -16.92 15.64 -10.56
N ASP A 304 -17.19 14.35 -10.35
CA ASP A 304 -16.43 13.26 -10.93
C ASP A 304 -16.72 13.11 -12.44
N GLN A 305 -15.68 13.26 -13.25
CA GLN A 305 -15.77 13.12 -14.71
C GLN A 305 -15.45 11.70 -15.18
N GLY A 306 -15.13 10.78 -14.26
CA GLY A 306 -14.54 9.50 -14.62
C GLY A 306 -13.14 9.68 -15.22
N TYR A 307 -12.63 8.62 -15.82
CA TYR A 307 -11.26 8.46 -16.29
C TYR A 307 -11.18 8.16 -17.80
N GLN A 308 -12.24 8.47 -18.57
CA GLN A 308 -12.29 8.21 -20.02
C GLN A 308 -11.12 8.83 -20.78
N ASN A 309 -10.75 10.07 -20.42
CA ASN A 309 -9.73 10.86 -21.11
C ASN A 309 -8.37 10.80 -20.39
N ASP A 310 -8.19 9.86 -19.46
CA ASP A 310 -6.97 9.74 -18.67
C ASP A 310 -6.12 8.56 -19.13
N TRP A 311 -4.82 8.69 -18.96
CA TRP A 311 -3.85 7.60 -19.13
C TRP A 311 -3.45 7.06 -17.78
N MET A 312 -3.30 5.74 -17.72
CA MET A 312 -3.22 5.01 -16.47
C MET A 312 -2.05 4.04 -16.48
N TYR A 313 -1.58 3.70 -15.28
CA TYR A 313 -0.58 2.67 -15.08
C TYR A 313 -0.79 1.97 -13.74
N TYR A 314 -0.45 0.69 -13.71
CA TYR A 314 -0.50 -0.12 -12.50
C TYR A 314 0.67 0.19 -11.56
N LYS A 315 0.43 -0.02 -10.26
CA LYS A 315 1.46 0.01 -9.22
C LYS A 315 1.24 -1.13 -8.23
N ALA A 316 2.31 -1.67 -7.68
CA ALA A 316 2.28 -2.75 -6.69
C ALA A 316 3.51 -2.67 -5.77
N GLY A 317 3.36 -3.08 -4.51
CA GLY A 317 4.44 -3.10 -3.53
C GLY A 317 3.98 -2.53 -2.19
N VAL A 318 4.80 -1.66 -1.58
CA VAL A 318 4.47 -0.98 -0.32
C VAL A 318 4.53 0.52 -0.51
N TYR A 319 3.37 1.17 -0.48
CA TYR A 319 3.23 2.61 -0.36
C TYR A 319 2.69 2.97 1.03
N ASN A 320 3.60 3.31 1.94
CA ASN A 320 3.31 3.49 3.36
C ASN A 320 2.49 4.77 3.58
N GLN A 321 1.26 4.64 4.06
CA GLN A 321 0.37 5.78 4.30
C GLN A 321 0.64 6.48 5.64
N CYS A 322 1.49 5.88 6.49
CA CYS A 322 1.83 6.38 7.81
C CYS A 322 3.08 7.27 7.78
N ASN A 323 2.90 8.57 7.52
CA ASN A 323 3.99 9.56 7.54
C ASN A 323 4.00 10.37 8.85
N THR A 324 5.15 11.01 9.13
CA THR A 324 5.38 11.80 10.35
C THR A 324 4.82 13.23 10.31
N LYS A 325 4.09 13.61 9.26
CA LYS A 325 3.52 14.96 9.16
C LYS A 325 2.32 15.08 10.09
N LYS A 326 2.39 16.04 11.02
CA LYS A 326 1.33 16.38 12.00
C LYS A 326 -0.04 16.68 11.36
N SER A 327 -0.05 17.22 10.14
CA SER A 327 -1.29 17.51 9.40
C SER A 327 -1.91 16.30 8.70
N SER A 328 -1.17 15.18 8.62
CA SER A 328 -1.53 13.95 7.91
C SER A 328 -1.77 12.82 8.92
N SER A 329 -1.08 11.69 8.79
CA SER A 329 -1.21 10.49 9.63
C SER A 329 -0.60 10.65 11.01
N ASP A 330 0.34 11.60 11.17
CA ASP A 330 1.02 11.91 12.44
C ASP A 330 1.62 10.67 13.12
N CYS A 331 2.31 9.85 12.33
CA CYS A 331 3.03 8.68 12.82
C CYS A 331 4.39 9.10 13.41
N GLU A 332 4.99 8.22 14.20
CA GLU A 332 6.32 8.44 14.74
C GLU A 332 7.37 7.79 13.84
N TRP A 333 8.62 8.20 14.04
CA TRP A 333 9.79 7.53 13.49
C TRP A 333 10.77 7.24 14.62
N ARG A 334 10.50 6.16 15.37
CA ARG A 334 11.35 5.64 16.44
C ARG A 334 12.36 4.61 15.94
N GLY A 335 12.27 4.24 14.66
CA GLY A 335 13.06 3.21 14.00
C GLY A 335 12.27 1.95 13.68
N MET A 336 12.85 1.10 12.83
CA MET A 336 12.23 -0.15 12.36
C MET A 336 11.87 -1.07 13.54
N GLU A 337 12.73 -1.17 14.55
CA GLU A 337 12.53 -2.07 15.71
C GLU A 337 11.34 -1.67 16.60
N ALA A 338 10.88 -0.42 16.51
CA ALA A 338 9.66 0.03 17.17
C ALA A 338 8.40 -0.29 16.34
N GLY A 339 8.55 -0.85 15.14
CA GLY A 339 7.46 -1.18 14.21
C GLY A 339 6.97 -0.01 13.37
N ASP A 340 7.76 1.07 13.22
CA ASP A 340 7.38 2.29 12.47
C ASP A 340 7.66 2.17 10.96
N TYR A 341 7.15 1.12 10.33
CA TYR A 341 7.30 0.83 8.90
C TYR A 341 6.14 0.00 8.36
N ALA A 342 6.08 -0.15 7.04
CA ALA A 342 5.23 -1.12 6.38
C ALA A 342 6.07 -2.14 5.60
N GLN A 343 5.60 -3.38 5.57
CA GLN A 343 6.21 -4.47 4.81
C GLN A 343 5.14 -5.40 4.26
N ALA A 344 5.35 -5.87 3.03
CA ALA A 344 4.55 -6.92 2.40
C ALA A 344 5.44 -7.85 1.58
N SER A 345 5.06 -9.13 1.54
CA SER A 345 5.74 -10.18 0.79
C SER A 345 4.81 -10.71 -0.29
N PHE A 346 5.22 -10.61 -1.56
CA PHE A 346 4.44 -11.05 -2.72
C PHE A 346 4.95 -12.41 -3.20
N TYR A 347 4.02 -13.37 -3.29
CA TYR A 347 4.25 -14.73 -3.77
C TYR A 347 3.84 -14.90 -5.23
N GLU A 348 2.92 -14.06 -5.69
CA GLU A 348 2.52 -13.93 -7.08
C GLU A 348 2.42 -12.44 -7.40
N LEU A 349 2.93 -12.04 -8.55
CA LEU A 349 2.83 -10.69 -9.08
C LEU A 349 2.90 -10.75 -10.60
N GLU A 350 1.74 -10.63 -11.25
CA GLU A 350 1.62 -10.73 -12.70
C GLU A 350 0.96 -9.48 -13.27
N LEU A 351 1.57 -8.93 -14.32
CA LEU A 351 1.01 -7.82 -15.09
C LEU A 351 0.81 -8.26 -16.54
N ASN A 352 -0.45 -8.36 -16.95
CA ASN A 352 -0.85 -8.75 -18.31
C ASN A 352 -1.48 -7.54 -19.01
N GLN A 353 -0.77 -6.95 -19.98
CA GLN A 353 -1.22 -5.77 -20.75
C GLN A 353 -0.86 -5.88 -22.22
#